data_AF-A0A925VHB0-F1
#
_entry.id   AF-A0A925VHB0-F1
#
_cell.length_a   1.000
_cell.length_b   1.000
_cell.length_c   1.000
_cell.angle_alpha   90.00
_cell.angle_beta   90.00
_cell.angle_gamma   90.00
#
_symmetry.space_group_name_H-M   'P 1'
#
loop_
_entity.id
_entity.type
_entity.pdbx_description
1 polymer ?
#
loop_
_entity_poly.entity_id
_entity_poly.type
_entity_poly.pdbx_seq_one_letter_code
_entity_poly.pdbx_strand_id
1 'polypeptide(L)'
;NVERRFTKDELLTNIMIYWATETINSSMRGYYEGFHAEADAWGQAPQRVEAPVGLALFPKDNPAPREMAERFFNLQRWSELPCGGHFAALEEPELVVEELRAFFRPLRPAA
;
A
#
# COMPACT_ATOMS: atom_id res chain seq x y z
N ASN A 1 19.30 -3.48 -9.01
CA ASN A 1 19.11 -2.88 -10.34
C ASN A 1 17.62 -2.86 -10.62
N VAL A 2 17.05 -1.66 -10.82
CA VAL A 2 15.62 -1.39 -11.04
C VAL A 2 15.10 -2.00 -12.35
N GLU A 3 15.97 -2.10 -13.36
CA GLU A 3 15.64 -2.62 -14.69
C GLU A 3 15.33 -4.13 -14.70
N ARG A 4 15.55 -4.82 -13.58
CA ARG A 4 15.15 -6.23 -13.41
C ARG A 4 13.64 -6.40 -13.24
N ARG A 5 12.92 -5.35 -12.84
CA ARG A 5 11.48 -5.37 -12.58
C ARG A 5 10.70 -4.39 -13.43
N PHE A 6 11.34 -3.33 -13.91
CA PHE A 6 10.70 -2.33 -14.75
C PHE A 6 11.54 -2.05 -15.98
N THR A 7 10.91 -2.08 -17.14
CA THR A 7 11.49 -1.55 -18.37
C THR A 7 11.64 -0.03 -18.28
N LYS A 8 12.53 0.54 -19.11
CA LYS A 8 12.65 2.00 -19.21
C LYS A 8 11.36 2.65 -19.69
N ASP A 9 10.61 1.97 -20.55
CA ASP A 9 9.35 2.48 -21.09
C ASP A 9 8.27 2.57 -20.00
N GLU A 10 8.19 1.62 -19.07
CA GLU A 10 7.29 1.70 -17.92
C GLU A 10 7.67 2.87 -17.00
N LEU A 11 8.96 3.05 -16.71
CA LEU A 11 9.44 4.16 -15.90
C LEU A 11 9.16 5.52 -16.57
N LEU A 12 9.47 5.63 -17.87
CA LEU A 12 9.22 6.84 -18.63
C LEU A 12 7.72 7.12 -18.78
N THR A 13 6.89 6.10 -18.96
CA THR A 13 5.44 6.26 -19.02
C THR A 13 4.91 6.86 -17.72
N ASN A 14 5.34 6.34 -16.56
CA ASN A 14 4.95 6.90 -15.27
C ASN A 14 5.40 8.37 -15.15
N ILE A 15 6.66 8.69 -15.50
CA ILE A 15 7.18 10.07 -15.50
C ILE A 15 6.37 10.98 -16.44
N MET A 16 6.05 10.49 -17.64
CA MET A 16 5.33 11.25 -18.65
C MET A 16 3.87 11.51 -18.26
N ILE A 17 3.23 10.62 -17.49
CA ILE A 17 1.90 10.90 -16.93
C ILE A 17 1.97 12.12 -16.02
N TYR A 18 2.94 12.19 -15.11
CA TYR A 18 3.12 13.35 -14.23
C TYR A 18 3.43 14.63 -15.00
N TRP A 19 4.29 14.53 -16.03
CA TRP A 19 4.67 15.67 -16.87
C TRP A 19 3.50 16.19 -17.71
N ALA A 20 2.87 15.33 -18.50
CA ALA A 20 1.82 15.72 -19.45
C ALA A 20 0.54 16.21 -18.77
N THR A 21 0.31 15.83 -17.51
CA THR A 21 -0.83 16.29 -16.70
C THR A 21 -0.46 17.40 -15.72
N GLU A 22 0.80 17.83 -15.68
CA GLU A 22 1.32 18.86 -14.76
C GLU A 22 1.07 18.55 -13.27
N THR A 23 1.06 17.26 -12.90
CA THR A 23 0.61 16.81 -11.57
C THR A 23 1.70 16.62 -10.52
N ILE A 24 2.97 16.89 -10.84
CA ILE A 24 4.06 16.73 -9.85
C ILE A 24 3.82 17.59 -8.60
N ASN A 25 3.41 18.85 -8.76
CA ASN A 25 3.19 19.74 -7.63
C ASN A 25 1.94 19.36 -6.82
N SER A 26 0.83 19.05 -7.49
CA SER A 26 -0.42 18.68 -6.81
C SER A 26 -0.31 17.35 -6.07
N SER A 27 0.45 16.38 -6.60
CA SER A 27 0.73 15.10 -5.94
C SER A 27 1.49 15.25 -4.61
N MET A 28 2.27 16.32 -4.46
CA MET A 28 3.08 16.59 -3.26
C MET A 28 2.27 17.24 -2.12
N ARG A 29 1.01 17.61 -2.35
CA ARG A 29 0.17 18.29 -1.33
C ARG A 29 0.02 17.45 -0.06
N GLY A 30 -0.11 16.13 -0.18
CA GLY A 30 -0.19 15.22 0.97
C GLY A 30 1.06 15.25 1.85
N TYR A 31 2.26 15.44 1.26
CA TYR A 31 3.49 15.63 2.03
C TYR A 31 3.45 16.94 2.81
N TYR A 32 3.05 18.04 2.17
CA TYR A 32 2.91 19.33 2.84
C TYR A 32 1.95 19.25 4.02
N GLU A 33 0.76 18.68 3.80
CA GLU A 33 -0.25 18.48 4.85
C GLU A 33 0.30 17.60 5.98
N GLY A 34 0.97 16.50 5.66
CA GLY A 34 1.57 15.60 6.66
C GLY A 34 2.65 16.28 7.50
N PHE A 35 3.53 17.08 6.90
CA PHE A 35 4.58 17.81 7.61
C PHE A 35 4.07 19.00 8.43
N HIS A 36 2.91 19.55 8.08
CA HIS A 36 2.30 20.71 8.76
C HIS A 36 1.09 20.33 9.61
N ALA A 37 0.76 19.05 9.69
CA ALA A 37 -0.22 18.55 10.64
C ALA A 37 0.31 18.82 12.05
N GLU A 38 -0.45 19.56 12.86
CA GLU A 38 -0.11 19.80 14.26
C GLU A 38 0.02 18.45 15.00
N ALA A 39 0.91 18.38 15.99
CA ALA A 39 1.15 17.14 16.74
C ALA A 39 -0.14 16.50 17.31
N ASP A 40 -1.15 17.32 17.60
CA ASP A 40 -2.47 16.89 18.08
C ASP A 40 -3.32 16.18 17.01
N ALA A 41 -3.03 16.34 15.72
CA ALA A 41 -3.65 15.56 14.63
C ALA A 41 -3.23 14.08 14.69
N TRP A 42 -2.06 13.80 15.27
CA TRP A 42 -1.55 12.44 15.57
C TRP A 42 -1.66 12.09 17.07
N GLY A 43 -2.07 13.03 17.91
CA GLY A 43 -2.12 12.93 19.38
C GLY A 43 -3.37 12.20 19.90
N GLN A 44 -4.38 12.00 19.07
CA GLN A 44 -5.44 11.02 19.33
C GLN A 44 -4.87 9.64 19.00
N ALA A 45 -4.90 8.71 19.96
CA ALA A 45 -4.59 7.31 19.66
C ALA A 45 -5.45 6.89 18.45
N PRO A 46 -4.84 6.38 17.35
CA PRO A 46 -5.60 6.02 16.17
C PRO A 46 -6.77 5.14 16.57
N GLN A 47 -7.99 5.54 16.20
CA GLN A 47 -9.14 4.69 16.43
C GLN A 47 -8.92 3.38 15.68
N ARG A 48 -9.21 2.27 16.37
CA ARG A 48 -9.11 0.95 15.74
C ARG A 48 -10.02 0.91 14.52
N VAL A 49 -9.50 0.44 13.39
CA VAL A 49 -10.32 0.19 12.20
C VAL A 49 -11.10 -1.11 12.40
N GLU A 50 -12.42 -0.99 12.57
CA GLU A 50 -13.30 -2.14 12.82
C GLU A 50 -13.67 -2.92 11.54
N ALA A 51 -13.56 -2.29 10.37
CA ALA A 51 -13.75 -2.98 9.10
C ALA A 51 -12.69 -4.09 8.91
N PRO A 52 -13.02 -5.23 8.28
CA PRO A 52 -12.06 -6.27 7.96
C PRO A 52 -10.82 -5.73 7.24
N VAL A 53 -9.62 -6.04 7.75
CA VAL A 53 -8.34 -5.65 7.14
C VAL A 53 -7.51 -6.88 6.79
N GLY A 54 -6.94 -6.90 5.60
CA GLY A 54 -5.90 -7.83 5.19
C GLY A 54 -4.59 -7.08 4.95
N LEU A 55 -3.47 -7.62 5.43
CA LEU A 55 -2.14 -7.08 5.19
C LEU A 55 -1.28 -8.10 4.42
N ALA A 56 -0.78 -7.67 3.27
CA ALA A 56 0.17 -8.40 2.44
C ALA A 56 1.55 -7.73 2.57
N LEU A 57 2.49 -8.41 3.23
CA LEU A 57 3.82 -7.93 3.55
C LEU A 57 4.81 -8.37 2.48
N PHE A 58 5.23 -7.42 1.66
CA PHE A 58 6.28 -7.62 0.67
C PHE A 58 7.66 -7.39 1.31
N PRO A 59 8.66 -8.26 1.06
CA PRO A 59 9.89 -8.30 1.85
C PRO A 59 10.82 -7.10 1.63
N LYS A 60 10.60 -6.32 0.57
CA LYS A 60 11.33 -5.07 0.29
C LYS A 60 10.49 -3.82 0.54
N ASP A 61 9.29 -3.98 1.08
CA ASP A 61 8.54 -2.91 1.71
C ASP A 61 8.84 -2.94 3.22
N ASN A 62 8.63 -1.85 3.95
CA ASN A 62 8.97 -1.78 5.39
C ASN A 62 7.71 -1.81 6.26
N PRO A 63 7.05 -2.98 6.43
CA PRO A 63 5.85 -3.08 7.22
C PRO A 63 6.14 -2.99 8.72
N ALA A 64 5.18 -2.46 9.47
CA ALA A 64 5.20 -2.48 10.93
C ALA A 64 5.05 -3.91 11.49
N PRO A 65 5.48 -4.17 12.75
CA PRO A 65 5.30 -5.47 13.39
C PRO A 65 3.83 -5.91 13.46
N ARG A 66 3.60 -7.22 13.47
CA ARG A 66 2.25 -7.81 13.49
C ARG A 66 1.44 -7.36 14.69
N GLU A 67 2.07 -7.27 15.85
CA GLU A 67 1.44 -6.84 17.10
C GLU A 67 0.90 -5.39 16.99
N MET A 68 1.60 -4.53 16.23
CA MET A 68 1.13 -3.18 15.95
C MET A 68 -0.11 -3.21 15.04
N ALA A 69 -0.10 -4.05 14.00
CA ALA A 69 -1.26 -4.20 13.13
C ALA A 69 -2.49 -4.73 13.87
N GLU A 70 -2.33 -5.75 14.71
CA GLU A 70 -3.43 -6.33 15.50
C GLU A 70 -4.01 -5.34 16.53
N ARG A 71 -3.21 -4.38 17.00
CA ARG A 71 -3.65 -3.32 17.90
C ARG A 71 -4.55 -2.29 17.20
N PHE A 72 -4.25 -1.95 15.95
CA PHE A 72 -4.94 -0.87 15.23
C PHE A 72 -5.99 -1.35 14.23
N PHE A 73 -6.01 -2.63 13.86
CA PHE A 73 -6.89 -3.15 12.83
C PHE A 73 -7.70 -4.37 13.30
N ASN A 74 -8.91 -4.52 12.78
CA ASN A 74 -9.61 -5.81 12.73
C ASN A 74 -8.93 -6.71 11.69
N LEU A 75 -7.76 -7.25 12.06
CA LEU A 75 -6.90 -8.02 11.16
C LEU A 75 -7.49 -9.41 10.89
N GLN A 76 -7.92 -9.64 9.64
CA GLN A 76 -8.51 -10.89 9.17
C GLN A 76 -7.54 -11.74 8.35
N ARG A 77 -6.50 -11.11 7.78
CA ARG A 77 -5.48 -11.81 6.99
C ARG A 77 -4.12 -11.15 7.18
N TRP A 78 -3.11 -11.97 7.46
CA TRP A 78 -1.70 -11.58 7.51
C TRP A 78 -0.92 -12.51 6.60
N SER A 79 -0.29 -11.96 5.57
CA SER A 79 0.45 -12.72 4.57
C SER A 79 1.86 -12.16 4.44
N GLU A 80 2.87 -13.00 4.59
CA GLU A 80 4.27 -12.67 4.29
C GLU A 80 4.62 -13.24 2.91
N LEU A 81 4.96 -12.36 1.97
CA LEU A 81 5.12 -12.71 0.57
C LEU A 81 6.59 -13.00 0.26
N PRO A 82 6.88 -13.90 -0.71
CA PRO A 82 8.25 -14.35 -0.98
C PRO A 82 9.11 -13.30 -1.70
N CYS A 83 8.51 -12.34 -2.40
CA CYS A 83 9.20 -11.35 -3.21
C CYS A 83 8.33 -10.09 -3.41
N GLY A 84 8.89 -9.07 -4.07
CA GLY A 84 8.29 -7.74 -4.28
C GLY A 84 8.69 -6.71 -3.22
N GLY A 85 8.20 -5.47 -3.40
CA GLY A 85 8.52 -4.32 -2.58
C GLY A 85 7.43 -3.26 -2.60
N HIS A 86 7.84 -2.00 -2.46
CA HIS A 86 6.94 -0.85 -2.33
C HIS A 86 5.93 -0.71 -3.48
N PHE A 87 6.31 -1.07 -4.71
CA PHE A 87 5.44 -1.00 -5.88
C PHE A 87 4.85 -2.37 -6.21
N ALA A 88 4.38 -3.11 -5.20
CA ALA A 88 3.93 -4.50 -5.29
C ALA A 88 3.01 -4.79 -6.49
N ALA A 89 2.05 -3.90 -6.78
CA ALA A 89 1.11 -4.08 -7.89
C ALA A 89 1.78 -4.03 -9.27
N LEU A 90 2.90 -3.32 -9.40
CA LEU A 90 3.70 -3.25 -10.62
C LEU A 90 4.85 -4.28 -10.62
N GLU A 91 5.37 -4.64 -9.45
CA GLU A 91 6.47 -5.62 -9.30
C GLU A 91 6.03 -7.08 -9.40
N GLU A 92 4.88 -7.41 -8.79
CA GLU A 92 4.35 -8.78 -8.63
C GLU A 92 2.81 -8.80 -8.77
N PRO A 93 2.25 -8.44 -9.94
CA PRO A 93 0.81 -8.24 -10.12
C PRO A 93 -0.01 -9.51 -9.80
N GLU A 94 0.50 -10.70 -10.12
CA GLU A 94 -0.18 -11.96 -9.82
C GLU A 94 -0.32 -12.19 -8.31
N LEU A 95 0.75 -11.95 -7.54
CA LEU A 95 0.71 -12.09 -6.08
C LEU A 95 -0.30 -11.11 -5.46
N VAL A 96 -0.35 -9.87 -5.94
CA VAL A 96 -1.34 -8.88 -5.46
C VAL A 96 -2.76 -9.34 -5.78
N VAL A 97 -3.02 -9.83 -6.99
CA VAL A 97 -4.35 -10.32 -7.39
C VAL A 97 -4.76 -11.55 -6.57
N GLU A 98 -3.83 -12.48 -6.31
CA GLU A 98 -4.07 -13.64 -5.46
C GLU A 98 -4.43 -13.23 -4.04
N GLU A 99 -3.70 -12.28 -3.44
CA GLU A 99 -3.98 -11.78 -2.09
C GLU A 99 -5.33 -11.07 -2.00
N LEU A 100 -5.66 -10.23 -2.97
CA LEU A 100 -6.99 -9.58 -3.04
C LEU A 100 -8.10 -10.63 -3.13
N ARG A 101 -7.96 -11.63 -4.00
CA ARG A 101 -8.96 -12.70 -4.14
C ARG A 101 -9.08 -13.53 -2.86
N ALA A 102 -7.96 -13.90 -2.24
CA ALA A 102 -7.94 -14.68 -1.02
C ALA A 102 -8.61 -13.94 0.14
N PHE A 103 -8.37 -12.63 0.25
CA PHE A 103 -8.98 -11.78 1.27
C PHE A 103 -10.49 -11.60 1.06
N PHE A 104 -10.93 -11.24 -0.16
CA PHE A 104 -12.33 -10.90 -0.40
C PHE A 104 -13.25 -12.10 -0.60
N ARG A 105 -12.74 -13.26 -1.06
CA ARG A 105 -13.56 -14.47 -1.29
C ARG A 105 -14.42 -14.87 -0.07
N PRO A 106 -13.89 -14.97 1.17
CA PRO A 106 -14.70 -15.30 2.34
C PRO A 106 -15.66 -14.18 2.79
N LEU A 107 -15.48 -12.94 2.31
CA LEU A 107 -16.33 -11.79 2.66
C LEU A 107 -17.52 -11.60 1.70
N ARG A 108 -17.63 -12.42 0.65
CA ARG A 108 -18.76 -12.35 -0.29
C ARG A 108 -20.01 -12.91 0.38
N PRO A 109 -21.17 -12.25 0.28
CA PRO A 109 -22.44 -12.83 0.71
C PRO A 109 -22.68 -14.18 0.03
N ALA A 110 -23.33 -15.11 0.73
CA ALA A 110 -23.92 -16.27 0.06
C ALA A 110 -24.93 -15.76 -0.98
N ALA A 111 -24.82 -16.27 -2.20
CA ALA A 111 -25.75 -15.96 -3.28
C ALA A 111 -27.15 -16.52 -3.00
#